data_AF-A0A1E3Q7V6-F1
#
_entry.id   AF-A0A1E3Q7V6-F1
#
_cell.length_a   1.000
_cell.length_b   1.000
_cell.length_c   1.000
_cell.angle_alpha   90.00
_cell.angle_beta   90.00
_cell.angle_gamma   90.00
#
_symmetry.space_group_name_H-M   'P 1'
#
loop_
_entity.id
_entity.type
_entity.pdbx_description
1 polymer ?
#
loop_
_entity_poly.entity_id
_entity_poly.type
_entity_poly.pdbx_seq_one_letter_code
_entity_poly.pdbx_strand_id
1 'polypeptide(L)'
;MKWWGAEDSISRFSPAWRLMSELEPHAPRNKPTTLRIENKNRYDAFLNTDLEKILHDHNVDSVVITGTMTNLCCETTARSAFSRDFYVYFPTDGNATCSRQMHDASILNLRYGFAQTTTLDEIHKALNLLT
;
A
#
# COMPACT_ATOMS: atom_id res chain seq x y z
N MET A 1 -1.19 -5.40 -29.47
CA MET A 1 0.01 -4.64 -29.04
C MET A 1 -0.14 -4.32 -27.56
N LYS A 2 0.87 -4.57 -26.73
CA LYS A 2 0.84 -4.15 -25.32
C LYS A 2 1.22 -2.66 -25.30
N TRP A 3 0.38 -1.83 -24.67
CA TRP A 3 0.67 -0.39 -24.51
C TRP A 3 1.54 -0.11 -23.27
N TRP A 4 1.99 -1.17 -22.58
CA TRP A 4 2.85 -1.14 -21.40
C TRP A 4 4.14 -1.93 -21.67
N GLY A 5 5.30 -1.46 -21.17
CA GLY A 5 6.61 -2.02 -21.54
C GLY A 5 7.80 -1.55 -20.70
N ALA A 6 8.99 -2.08 -21.03
CA ALA A 6 10.20 -1.95 -20.22
C ALA A 6 10.82 -0.55 -20.21
N GLU A 7 10.55 0.30 -21.21
CA GLU A 7 11.18 1.62 -21.36
C GLU A 7 10.90 2.54 -20.16
N ASP A 8 9.69 2.51 -19.61
CA ASP A 8 9.29 3.31 -18.44
C ASP A 8 9.27 2.51 -17.13
N SER A 9 9.83 1.29 -17.12
CA SER A 9 9.83 0.44 -15.93
C SER A 9 11.01 0.75 -15.02
N ILE A 10 10.75 0.78 -13.70
CA ILE A 10 11.80 0.92 -12.70
C ILE A 10 12.64 -0.37 -12.66
N SER A 11 13.89 -0.27 -13.08
CA SER A 11 14.83 -1.41 -13.09
C SER A 11 15.27 -1.78 -11.67
N ARG A 12 15.26 -3.08 -11.33
CA ARG A 12 15.69 -3.58 -10.02
C ARG A 12 17.12 -3.11 -9.73
N PHE A 13 17.37 -2.70 -8.48
CA PHE A 13 18.66 -2.17 -8.00
C PHE A 13 19.13 -0.84 -8.61
N SER A 14 18.36 -0.24 -9.54
CA SER A 14 18.62 1.13 -10.00
C SER A 14 18.42 2.14 -8.86
N PRO A 15 18.97 3.36 -8.98
CA PRO A 15 18.71 4.42 -8.00
C PRO A 15 17.21 4.69 -7.79
N ALA A 16 16.39 4.66 -8.85
CA ALA A 16 14.94 4.85 -8.79
C ALA A 16 14.18 3.70 -8.11
N TRP A 17 14.82 2.54 -7.90
CA TRP A 17 14.24 1.40 -7.19
C TRP A 17 14.44 1.46 -5.67
N ARG A 18 15.28 2.37 -5.19
CA ARG A 18 15.54 2.52 -3.74
C ARG A 18 14.40 3.27 -3.07
N LEU A 19 14.18 2.98 -1.79
CA LEU A 19 13.30 3.79 -0.97
C LEU A 19 13.89 5.19 -0.82
N MET A 20 13.01 6.18 -0.69
CA MET A 20 13.42 7.54 -0.31
C MET A 20 13.89 7.50 1.15
N SER A 21 14.94 8.27 1.47
CA SER A 21 15.53 8.34 2.82
C SER A 21 14.49 8.63 3.92
N GLU A 22 13.51 9.44 3.59
CA GLU A 22 12.41 9.89 4.45
C GLU A 22 11.43 8.77 4.79
N LEU A 23 11.40 7.72 3.96
CA LEU A 23 10.57 6.52 4.13
C LEU A 23 11.39 5.32 4.64
N GLU A 24 12.67 5.53 4.97
CA GLU A 24 13.45 4.47 5.59
C GLU A 24 12.79 4.07 6.93
N PRO A 25 12.63 2.77 7.19
CA PRO A 25 11.92 2.31 8.37
C PRO A 25 12.63 2.75 9.65
N HIS A 26 11.91 3.49 10.50
CA HIS A 26 12.41 3.92 11.82
C HIS A 26 12.15 2.84 12.89
N ALA A 27 12.39 1.56 12.56
CA ALA A 27 12.12 0.47 13.48
C ALA A 27 13.09 0.53 14.70
N PRO A 28 12.58 0.47 15.94
CA PRO A 28 13.44 0.29 17.10
C PRO A 28 14.22 -1.03 16.97
N ARG A 29 15.51 -1.01 17.28
CA ARG A 29 16.51 -2.10 17.12
C ARG A 29 16.10 -3.50 17.60
N ASN A 30 15.02 -3.64 18.37
CA ASN A 30 14.65 -4.86 19.09
C ASN A 30 13.30 -5.48 18.65
N LYS A 31 12.62 -4.97 17.62
CA LYS A 31 11.50 -5.67 16.97
C LYS A 31 11.58 -5.46 15.45
N PRO A 32 11.82 -6.50 14.64
CA PRO A 32 11.79 -6.37 13.19
C PRO A 32 10.32 -6.25 12.74
N THR A 33 9.74 -5.06 12.84
CA THR A 33 8.37 -4.77 12.39
C THR A 33 8.31 -4.39 10.91
N THR A 34 9.46 -4.28 10.25
CA THR A 34 9.56 -3.93 8.83
C THR A 34 9.85 -5.15 8.00
N LEU A 35 8.99 -5.37 7.00
CA LEU A 35 9.14 -6.41 6.00
C LEU A 35 9.25 -5.76 4.62
N ARG A 36 10.11 -6.31 3.76
CA ARG A 36 10.35 -5.80 2.41
C ARG A 36 9.97 -6.85 1.37
N ILE A 37 9.06 -6.48 0.46
CA ILE A 37 8.65 -7.32 -0.68
C ILE A 37 9.48 -6.93 -1.90
N GLU A 38 10.46 -7.75 -2.28
CA GLU A 38 11.38 -7.43 -3.39
C GLU A 38 10.88 -7.84 -4.78
N ASN A 39 9.91 -8.76 -4.85
CA ASN A 39 9.41 -9.39 -6.08
C ASN A 39 8.04 -8.84 -6.55
N LYS A 40 7.70 -7.62 -6.16
CA LYS A 40 6.48 -6.94 -6.61
C LYS A 40 6.69 -6.35 -8.01
N ASN A 41 6.18 -7.05 -9.02
CA ASN A 41 6.39 -6.73 -10.45
C ASN A 41 5.16 -6.10 -11.13
N ARG A 42 4.07 -5.92 -10.37
CA ARG A 42 2.74 -5.50 -10.82
C ARG A 42 2.17 -4.51 -9.81
N TYR A 43 1.05 -3.87 -10.13
CA TYR A 43 0.41 -2.90 -9.24
C TYR A 43 -0.10 -3.54 -7.95
N ASP A 44 -0.68 -4.73 -8.02
CA ASP A 44 -1.09 -5.50 -6.86
C ASP A 44 0.15 -5.98 -6.06
N ALA A 45 0.20 -5.65 -4.77
CA ALA A 45 1.26 -6.12 -3.88
C ALA A 45 1.14 -7.59 -3.47
N PHE A 46 -0.04 -8.21 -3.62
CA PHE A 46 -0.27 -9.63 -3.34
C PHE A 46 0.07 -10.54 -4.53
N LEU A 47 -0.03 -10.01 -5.75
CA LEU A 47 0.12 -10.81 -6.96
C LEU A 47 1.56 -11.31 -7.14
N ASN A 48 1.74 -12.63 -6.99
CA ASN A 48 3.02 -13.32 -7.10
C ASN A 48 4.07 -12.85 -6.08
N THR A 49 3.63 -12.52 -4.86
CA THR A 49 4.51 -12.19 -3.73
C THR A 49 4.13 -13.02 -2.50
N ASP A 50 4.97 -13.00 -1.47
CA ASP A 50 4.69 -13.70 -0.21
C ASP A 50 3.89 -12.85 0.80
N LEU A 51 3.36 -11.69 0.38
CA LEU A 51 2.73 -10.72 1.29
C LEU A 51 1.56 -11.33 2.07
N GLU A 52 0.66 -12.07 1.40
CA GLU A 52 -0.50 -12.70 2.04
C GLU A 52 -0.08 -13.67 3.14
N LYS A 53 0.86 -14.57 2.80
CA LYS A 53 1.42 -15.55 3.74
C LYS A 53 2.04 -14.83 4.94
N ILE A 54 2.85 -13.81 4.69
CA ILE A 54 3.52 -13.03 5.73
C ILE A 54 2.52 -12.40 6.69
N LEU A 55 1.45 -11.76 6.17
CA LEU A 55 0.44 -11.11 7.00
C LEU A 55 -0.30 -12.13 7.88
N HIS A 56 -0.68 -13.29 7.31
CA HIS A 56 -1.32 -14.36 8.08
C HIS A 56 -0.40 -14.98 9.13
N ASP A 57 0.88 -15.21 8.81
CA ASP A 57 1.87 -15.71 9.78
C ASP A 57 2.01 -14.76 11.00
N HIS A 58 1.73 -13.46 10.81
CA HIS A 58 1.74 -12.44 11.87
C HIS A 58 0.37 -12.18 12.48
N ASN A 59 -0.66 -12.97 12.15
CA ASN A 59 -2.04 -12.80 12.59
C ASN A 59 -2.61 -11.40 12.32
N VAL A 60 -2.24 -10.81 11.18
CA VAL A 60 -2.81 -9.53 10.73
C VAL A 60 -4.18 -9.76 10.11
N ASP A 61 -5.19 -9.04 10.59
CA ASP A 61 -6.54 -9.00 10.02
C ASP A 61 -6.85 -7.67 9.31
N SER A 62 -6.07 -6.63 9.57
CA SER A 62 -6.32 -5.26 9.14
C SER A 62 -5.09 -4.65 8.50
N VAL A 63 -5.26 -3.95 7.37
CA VAL A 63 -4.17 -3.29 6.65
C VAL A 63 -4.47 -1.81 6.42
N VAL A 64 -3.47 -0.97 6.62
CA VAL A 64 -3.47 0.44 6.23
C VAL A 64 -2.66 0.57 4.94
N ILE A 65 -3.24 1.12 3.88
CA ILE A 65 -2.57 1.23 2.57
C ILE A 65 -2.26 2.69 2.24
N THR A 66 -0.96 2.99 2.09
CA THR A 66 -0.41 4.32 1.78
C THR A 66 0.55 4.26 0.59
N GLY A 67 0.88 5.42 0.02
CA GLY A 67 1.93 5.56 -0.98
C GLY A 67 1.44 6.08 -2.34
N THR A 68 2.10 5.64 -3.41
CA THR A 68 1.86 6.11 -4.79
C THR A 68 1.88 4.96 -5.79
N MET A 69 1.08 4.99 -6.87
CA MET A 69 0.02 5.96 -7.18
C MET A 69 -1.34 5.52 -6.60
N THR A 70 -2.13 6.48 -6.10
CA THR A 70 -3.46 6.25 -5.49
C THR A 70 -4.34 5.31 -6.34
N ASN A 71 -4.56 5.65 -7.60
CA ASN A 71 -5.47 4.96 -8.51
C ASN A 71 -4.87 3.72 -9.20
N LEU A 72 -3.59 3.43 -8.96
CA LEU A 72 -2.89 2.29 -9.54
C LEU A 72 -2.47 1.32 -8.44
N CYS A 73 -1.21 1.38 -7.99
CA CYS A 73 -0.67 0.45 -6.99
C CYS A 73 -1.51 0.39 -5.71
N CYS A 74 -1.88 1.53 -5.14
CA CYS A 74 -2.55 1.59 -3.85
C CYS A 74 -3.98 1.03 -3.96
N GLU A 75 -4.79 1.54 -4.90
CA GLU A 75 -6.16 1.06 -5.11
C GLU A 75 -6.20 -0.42 -5.52
N THR A 76 -5.30 -0.86 -6.42
CA THR A 76 -5.25 -2.27 -6.83
C THR A 76 -4.95 -3.18 -5.64
N THR A 77 -3.99 -2.78 -4.80
CA THR A 77 -3.65 -3.54 -3.58
C THR A 77 -4.79 -3.51 -2.56
N ALA A 78 -5.49 -2.38 -2.42
CA ALA A 78 -6.64 -2.26 -1.50
C ALA A 78 -7.79 -3.19 -1.88
N ARG A 79 -8.16 -3.22 -3.16
CA ARG A 79 -9.18 -4.17 -3.66
C ARG A 79 -8.76 -5.63 -3.47
N SER A 80 -7.47 -5.90 -3.65
CA SER A 80 -6.88 -7.23 -3.50
C SER A 80 -6.83 -7.68 -2.04
N ALA A 81 -6.55 -6.78 -1.10
CA ALA A 81 -6.62 -7.02 0.33
C ALA A 81 -8.06 -7.31 0.77
N PHE A 82 -9.01 -6.47 0.34
CA PHE A 82 -10.44 -6.69 0.63
C PHE A 82 -10.92 -8.06 0.13
N SER A 83 -10.52 -8.46 -1.08
CA SER A 83 -10.91 -9.76 -1.67
C SER A 83 -10.27 -10.97 -0.98
N ARG A 84 -9.37 -10.73 -0.01
CA ARG A 84 -8.69 -11.73 0.83
C ARG A 84 -9.08 -11.60 2.30
N ASP A 85 -10.24 -11.00 2.57
CA ASP A 85 -10.83 -10.85 3.89
C ASP A 85 -10.03 -9.98 4.88
N PHE A 86 -9.11 -9.13 4.40
CA PHE A 86 -8.50 -8.10 5.25
C PHE A 86 -9.43 -6.90 5.43
N TYR A 87 -9.51 -6.35 6.65
CA TYR A 87 -10.09 -5.03 6.90
C TYR A 87 -9.16 -3.95 6.32
N VAL A 88 -9.63 -3.22 5.32
CA VAL A 88 -8.80 -2.23 4.62
C VAL A 88 -9.11 -0.81 5.11
N TYR A 89 -8.07 -0.14 5.59
CA TYR A 89 -8.07 1.29 5.87
C TYR A 89 -7.27 2.03 4.80
N PHE A 90 -7.87 3.05 4.20
CA PHE A 90 -7.27 3.80 3.10
C PHE A 90 -7.24 5.30 3.43
N PRO A 91 -6.16 5.82 4.06
CA PRO A 91 -6.04 7.22 4.40
C PRO A 91 -5.96 8.08 3.14
N THR A 92 -6.84 9.08 3.04
CA THR A 92 -6.95 9.95 1.86
C THR A 92 -5.74 10.89 1.73
N ASP A 93 -5.18 11.32 2.85
CA ASP A 93 -3.98 12.15 2.98
C ASP A 93 -2.67 11.34 2.99
N GLY A 94 -2.75 10.01 3.03
CA GLY A 94 -1.59 9.10 2.97
C GLY A 94 -1.29 8.55 1.57
N ASN A 95 -2.00 9.01 0.54
CA ASN A 95 -1.87 8.52 -0.83
C ASN A 95 -1.77 9.68 -1.83
N ALA A 96 -0.99 9.51 -2.90
CA ALA A 96 -0.86 10.52 -3.94
C ALA A 96 -0.83 9.93 -5.36
N THR A 97 -1.25 10.74 -6.34
CA THR A 97 -1.18 10.45 -7.78
C THR A 97 -1.06 11.76 -8.57
N CYS A 98 -0.88 11.66 -9.89
CA CYS A 98 -0.59 12.81 -10.76
C CYS A 98 -1.76 13.79 -10.95
N SER A 99 -3.00 13.40 -10.62
CA SER A 99 -4.18 14.25 -10.78
C SER A 99 -5.14 14.10 -9.61
N ARG A 100 -5.68 15.24 -9.14
CA ARG A 100 -6.71 15.28 -8.11
C ARG A 100 -7.97 14.50 -8.51
N GLN A 101 -8.35 14.57 -9.79
CA GLN A 101 -9.52 13.86 -10.30
C GLN A 101 -9.35 12.33 -10.20
N MET A 102 -8.15 11.83 -10.54
CA MET A 102 -7.85 10.40 -10.41
C MET A 102 -7.84 9.97 -8.95
N HIS A 103 -7.23 10.78 -8.07
CA HIS A 103 -7.23 10.53 -6.63
C HIS A 103 -8.66 10.42 -6.09
N ASP A 104 -9.50 11.42 -6.35
CA ASP A 104 -10.87 11.48 -5.83
C ASP A 104 -11.76 10.34 -6.35
N ALA A 105 -11.60 9.97 -7.63
CA ALA A 105 -12.33 8.84 -8.21
C ALA A 105 -12.00 7.52 -7.51
N SER A 106 -10.72 7.29 -7.22
CA SER A 106 -10.27 6.11 -6.46
C SER A 106 -10.83 6.09 -5.05
N ILE A 107 -10.73 7.21 -4.33
CA ILE A 107 -11.28 7.32 -2.97
C ILE A 107 -12.79 7.06 -2.97
N LEU A 108 -13.53 7.62 -3.93
CA LEU A 108 -14.97 7.41 -4.04
C LEU A 108 -15.33 5.93 -4.22
N ASN A 109 -14.63 5.23 -5.12
CA ASN A 109 -14.89 3.82 -5.40
C ASN A 109 -14.46 2.90 -4.27
N LEU A 110 -13.31 3.17 -3.63
CA LEU A 110 -12.83 2.40 -2.48
C LEU A 110 -13.78 2.52 -1.30
N ARG A 111 -14.22 3.74 -0.98
CA ARG A 111 -15.19 4.00 0.10
C ARG A 111 -16.52 3.29 -0.11
N TYR A 112 -16.93 3.10 -1.37
CA TYR A 112 -18.22 2.48 -1.68
C TYR A 112 -18.27 0.98 -1.31
N GLY A 113 -17.15 0.25 -1.40
CA GLY A 113 -17.22 -1.19 -1.21
C GLY A 113 -15.94 -1.96 -0.96
N PHE A 114 -14.80 -1.30 -0.74
CA PHE A 114 -13.51 -1.98 -0.60
C PHE A 114 -12.69 -1.54 0.61
N ALA A 115 -12.89 -0.33 1.13
CA ALA A 115 -12.08 0.17 2.24
C ALA A 115 -12.82 1.22 3.07
N GLN A 116 -12.49 1.27 4.36
CA GLN A 116 -12.79 2.43 5.20
C GLN A 116 -11.81 3.55 4.86
N THR A 117 -12.31 4.63 4.28
CA THR A 117 -11.51 5.83 4.04
C THR A 117 -11.44 6.68 5.31
N THR A 118 -10.26 7.21 5.60
CA THR A 118 -9.93 7.92 6.87
C THR A 118 -8.79 8.92 6.61
N THR A 119 -8.20 9.48 7.66
CA THR A 119 -6.95 10.27 7.60
C THR A 119 -5.83 9.59 8.37
N LEU A 120 -4.58 9.93 8.08
CA LEU A 120 -3.43 9.46 8.84
C LEU A 120 -3.52 9.86 10.32
N ASP A 121 -4.04 11.05 10.61
CA ASP A 121 -4.25 11.52 11.98
C ASP A 121 -5.27 10.65 12.76
N GLU A 122 -6.35 10.22 12.11
CA GLU A 122 -7.35 9.32 12.70
C GLU A 122 -6.76 7.93 12.97
N ILE A 123 -5.97 7.40 12.02
CA ILE A 123 -5.25 6.13 12.20
C ILE A 123 -4.27 6.23 13.37
N HIS A 124 -3.47 7.29 13.43
CA HIS A 124 -2.50 7.49 14.51
C HIS A 124 -3.18 7.57 15.88
N LYS A 125 -4.31 8.28 15.97
CA LYS A 125 -5.12 8.31 17.20
C LYS A 125 -5.65 6.93 17.58
N ALA A 126 -6.17 6.17 16.61
CA ALA A 126 -6.68 4.83 16.86
C ALA A 126 -5.60 3.86 17.36
N LEU A 127 -4.40 3.90 16.78
CA LEU A 127 -3.27 3.05 17.19
C LEU A 127 -2.82 3.36 18.63
N ASN A 128 -2.81 4.64 19.03
CA ASN A 128 -2.45 5.03 20.40
C ASN A 128 -3.47 4.61 21.47
N LEU A 129 -4.69 4.22 21.08
CA LEU A 129 -5.69 3.67 22.01
C LEU A 129 -5.51 2.16 22.23
N LEU A 130 -4.70 1.49 21.41
CA LEU A 130 -4.44 0.04 21.47
C LEU A 130 -3.18 -0.31 22.28
N THR A 131 -2.43 0.69 22.75
CA THR A 131 -1.17 0.57 23.49
C THR A 131 -1.28 1.15 24.88
#